data_AF-A0A2V5M825-F1
#
_entry.id   AF-A0A2V5M825-F1
#
_cell.length_a   1.000
_cell.length_b   1.000
_cell.length_c   1.000
_cell.angle_alpha   90.00
_cell.angle_beta   90.00
_cell.angle_gamma   90.00
#
_symmetry.space_group_name_H-M   'P 1'
#
loop_
_entity.id
_entity.type
_entity.pdbx_description
1 polymer ?
#
loop_
_entity_poly.entity_id
_entity_poly.type
_entity_poly.pdbx_seq_one_letter_code
_entity_poly.pdbx_strand_id
1 'polypeptide(L)' 'MNALNRYADPVYCLTRFIVGLMFACHGGQKILGFPPGGHGGPTDALSWIGAIVELAGGFLIAFGLLTRIAAFLASGEMA' A
#
# COMPACT_ATOMS: atom_id res chain seq x y z
N MET A 1 -6.04 21.36 24.71
CA MET A 1 -6.70 20.55 23.66
C MET A 1 -6.30 19.09 23.81
N ASN A 2 -6.93 18.31 24.71
CA ASN A 2 -6.54 16.91 24.98
C ASN A 2 -7.63 15.88 24.64
N ALA A 3 -8.84 16.31 24.29
CA ALA A 3 -9.96 15.41 24.05
C ALA A 3 -9.72 14.44 22.87
N LEU A 4 -8.93 14.86 21.87
CA LEU A 4 -8.63 14.07 20.67
C LEU A 4 -7.49 13.07 20.87
N ASN A 5 -6.64 13.27 21.88
CA ASN A 5 -5.43 12.45 22.06
C ASN A 5 -5.76 10.98 22.35
N ARG A 6 -6.95 10.71 22.91
CA ARG A 6 -7.49 9.35 23.13
C ARG A 6 -7.71 8.56 21.84
N TYR A 7 -7.80 9.23 20.69
CA TYR A 7 -8.05 8.61 19.39
C TYR A 7 -6.78 8.49 18.54
N ALA A 8 -5.62 8.92 19.05
CA ALA A 8 -4.36 8.90 18.30
C ALA A 8 -4.01 7.49 17.81
N ASP A 9 -3.98 6.49 18.70
CA ASP A 9 -3.63 5.11 18.33
C ASP A 9 -4.66 4.47 17.39
N PRO A 10 -6.00 4.54 17.65
CA PRO A 10 -6.99 4.02 16.72
C PRO A 10 -6.92 4.65 15.33
N VAL A 11 -6.75 5.97 15.26
CA VAL A 11 -6.64 6.70 13.98
C VAL A 11 -5.36 6.32 13.26
N TYR A 12 -4.25 6.20 13.97
CA TYR A 12 -2.98 5.72 13.38
C TYR A 12 -3.12 4.32 12.79
N CYS A 13 -3.71 3.38 13.53
CA CYS A 13 -3.93 2.02 13.05
C CYS A 13 -4.85 1.99 11.81
N LEU A 14 -5.95 2.75 11.84
CA LEU A 14 -6.91 2.81 10.74
C LEU A 14 -6.30 3.43 9.48
N THR A 15 -5.63 4.58 9.63
CA THR A 15 -4.98 5.26 8.50
C THR A 15 -3.89 4.39 7.87
N ARG A 16 -3.07 3.72 8.69
CA ARG A 16 -2.07 2.78 8.18
C ARG A 16 -2.70 1.62 7.42
N PHE A 17 -3.77 1.05 7.96
CA PHE A 17 -4.50 -0.04 7.31
C PHE A 17 -5.06 0.40 5.94
N ILE A 18 -5.73 1.55 5.89
CA ILE A 18 -6.32 2.10 4.66
C ILE A 18 -5.25 2.40 3.61
N VAL A 19 -4.17 3.07 4.00
CA VAL A 19 -3.07 3.43 3.07
C VAL A 19 -2.40 2.17 2.53
N GLY A 20 -2.11 1.18 3.38
CA GLY A 20 -1.55 -0.10 2.92
C GLY A 20 -2.48 -0.85 1.96
N LEU A 21 -3.79 -0.86 2.24
CA LEU A 21 -4.78 -1.46 1.35
C LEU A 21 -4.91 -0.74 0.01
N MET A 22 -4.84 0.59 -0.01
CA MET A 22 -4.81 1.36 -1.26
C MET A 22 -3.63 0.96 -2.14
N PHE A 23 -2.43 0.83 -1.55
CA PHE A 23 -1.25 0.31 -2.22
C PHE A 23 -1.48 -1.11 -2.77
N ALA A 24 -2.05 -2.00 -1.95
CA ALA A 24 -2.34 -3.36 -2.36
C ALA A 24 -3.35 -3.42 -3.52
N CYS A 25 -4.35 -2.54 -3.55
CA CYS A 25 -5.30 -2.41 -4.65
C CYS A 25 -4.62 -1.98 -5.96
N HIS A 26 -3.65 -1.07 -5.91
CA HIS A 26 -2.88 -0.66 -7.10
C HIS A 26 -2.03 -1.80 -7.67
N GLY A 27 -1.33 -2.54 -6.81
CA GLY A 27 -0.59 -3.73 -7.23
C GLY A 27 -1.52 -4.85 -7.72
N GLY A 28 -2.68 -5.01 -7.08
CA GLY A 28 -3.72 -5.95 -7.47
C GLY A 28 -4.33 -5.64 -8.84
N GLN A 29 -4.52 -4.36 -9.17
CA GLN A 29 -4.93 -3.93 -10.51
C GLN A 29 -3.95 -4.38 -11.58
N LYS A 30 -2.64 -4.29 -11.30
CA LYS A 30 -1.57 -4.65 -12.23
C LYS A 30 -1.41 -6.17 -12.38
N ILE A 31 -1.45 -6.93 -11.28
CA ILE A 31 -1.14 -8.37 -11.27
C ILE A 31 -2.40 -9.24 -11.41
N LEU A 32 -3.46 -8.90 -10.68
CA LEU A 32 -4.66 -9.71 -10.53
C LEU A 32 -5.84 -9.20 -11.38
N GLY A 33 -5.73 -7.99 -11.94
CA GLY A 33 -6.83 -7.32 -12.64
C GLY A 33 -7.98 -6.91 -11.71
N PHE A 34 -7.75 -6.85 -10.40
CA PHE A 34 -8.76 -6.54 -9.38
C PHE A 34 -8.19 -5.64 -8.28
N PRO A 35 -8.92 -4.60 -7.82
CA PRO A 35 -10.25 -4.16 -8.27
C PRO A 35 -10.24 -3.57 -9.70
N PRO A 36 -11.30 -3.72 -10.49
CA PRO A 36 -11.34 -3.22 -11.88
C PRO A 36 -11.20 -1.68 -11.93
N GLY A 37 -10.53 -1.16 -12.96
CA GLY A 37 -10.35 0.29 -13.17
C GLY A 37 -8.90 0.77 -13.30
N GLY A 38 -7.91 -0.12 -13.33
CA GLY A 38 -6.49 0.22 -13.50
C GLY A 38 -6.06 0.41 -14.97
N HIS A 39 -4.93 1.08 -15.19
CA HIS A 39 -4.37 1.47 -16.50
C HIS A 39 -3.72 0.32 -17.32
N GLY A 40 -4.22 -0.91 -17.19
CA GLY A 40 -3.61 -2.08 -17.84
C GLY A 40 -2.46 -2.69 -17.04
N GLY A 41 -2.09 -3.92 -17.39
CA GLY A 41 -1.06 -4.70 -16.70
C GLY A 41 0.37 -4.20 -16.99
N PRO A 42 1.34 -4.61 -16.17
CA PRO A 42 2.75 -4.23 -16.33
C PRO A 42 3.32 -4.73 -17.67
N THR A 43 3.88 -3.79 -18.45
CA THR A 43 4.41 -4.04 -19.80
C THR A 43 5.89 -4.41 -19.82
N ASP A 44 6.64 -3.98 -18.80
CA ASP A 44 8.09 -4.13 -18.71
C ASP A 44 8.53 -4.69 -17.35
N ALA A 45 9.75 -5.22 -17.26
CA ALA A 45 10.27 -5.84 -16.04
C ALA A 45 10.23 -4.91 -14.82
N LEU A 46 10.50 -3.61 -15.02
CA LEU A 46 10.46 -2.63 -13.94
C LEU A 46 9.04 -2.43 -13.39
N SER A 47 8.04 -2.39 -14.29
CA SER A 47 6.63 -2.28 -13.91
C SER A 47 6.11 -3.52 -13.17
N TRP A 48 6.65 -4.71 -13.49
CA TRP A 48 6.36 -5.94 -12.77
C TRP A 48 6.90 -5.91 -11.34
N ILE A 49 8.15 -5.46 -11.16
CA ILE A 49 8.74 -5.30 -9.83
C ILE A 49 7.92 -4.28 -9.02
N GLY A 50 7.59 -3.13 -9.62
CA GLY A 50 6.73 -2.13 -9.00
C GLY A 50 5.39 -2.72 -8.54
N ALA A 51 4.70 -3.47 -9.41
CA ALA A 51 3.42 -4.10 -9.07
C ALA A 51 3.51 -5.09 -7.89
N ILE A 52 4.62 -5.84 -7.79
CA ILE A 52 4.85 -6.77 -6.68
C ILE A 52 5.11 -5.99 -5.38
N VAL A 53 5.91 -4.93 -5.46
CA VAL A 53 6.19 -4.04 -4.32
C VAL A 53 4.91 -3.36 -3.84
N GLU A 54 4.04 -2.91 -4.75
CA GLU A 54 2.73 -2.34 -4.41
C GLU A 54 1.85 -3.33 -3.65
N LEU A 55 1.71 -4.54 -4.21
CA LEU A 55 0.83 -5.56 -3.66
C LEU A 55 1.34 -6.10 -2.32
N ALA A 56 2.57 -6.59 -2.30
CA ALA A 56 3.15 -7.18 -1.10
C ALA A 56 3.48 -6.12 -0.05
N GLY A 57 4.08 -5.00 -0.46
CA GLY A 57 4.38 -3.87 0.42
C GLY A 57 3.11 -3.27 1.03
N GLY A 58 2.05 -3.12 0.24
CA GLY A 58 0.74 -2.67 0.71
C GLY A 58 0.18 -3.55 1.82
N PHE A 59 0.19 -4.88 1.65
CA PHE A 59 -0.26 -5.80 2.70
C PHE A 59 0.63 -5.77 3.95
N LEU A 60 1.94 -5.72 3.79
CA LEU A 60 2.89 -5.59 4.91
C LEU A 60 2.62 -4.32 5.72
N ILE A 61 2.38 -3.19 5.04
CA ILE A 61 2.02 -1.92 5.67
C ILE A 61 0.66 -2.01 6.35
N ALA A 62 -0.36 -2.56 5.69
CA ALA A 62 -1.71 -2.65 6.23
C ALA A 62 -1.74 -3.44 7.55
N PHE A 63 -1.15 -4.63 7.55
CA PHE A 63 -1.15 -5.53 8.71
C PHE A 63 -0.06 -5.24 9.74
N GLY A 64 0.99 -4.51 9.37
CA GLY A 64 1.96 -3.98 10.33
C GLY A 64 3.25 -4.75 10.46
N LEU A 65 3.54 -5.54 9.45
CA LEU A 65 4.70 -6.39 9.39
C LEU A 65 5.81 -5.60 8.71
N LEU A 66 6.93 -5.39 9.40
CA LEU A 66 8.12 -4.72 8.85
C LEU A 66 7.80 -3.36 8.18
N THR A 67 6.82 -2.62 8.72
CA THR A 67 6.24 -1.41 8.10
C THR A 67 7.26 -0.38 7.68
N ARG A 68 8.32 -0.18 8.46
CA ARG A 68 9.37 0.80 8.13
C ARG A 68 10.11 0.45 6.85
N ILE A 69 10.46 -0.82 6.66
CA ILE A 69 11.17 -1.29 5.46
C ILE A 69 10.22 -1.32 4.26
N ALA A 70 9.00 -1.84 4.46
CA ALA A 70 7.98 -1.90 3.43
C ALA A 70 7.62 -0.49 2.91
N ALA A 71 7.41 0.48 3.80
CA ALA A 71 7.10 1.86 3.44
C ALA A 71 8.26 2.57 2.76
N PHE A 72 9.51 2.27 3.14
CA PHE A 72 10.68 2.85 2.47
C PHE A 72 10.77 2.38 1.02
N LEU A 73 10.62 1.07 0.77
CA LEU A 73 10.60 0.50 -0.58
C LEU A 73 9.41 1.02 -1.40
N ALA A 74 8.24 1.08 -0.78
CA ALA A 74 7.01 1.56 -1.41
C ALA A 74 7.02 3.06 -1.72
N SER A 75 7.82 3.90 -1.04
CA SER A 75 7.80 5.36 -1.30
C SER A 75 8.28 5.80 -2.69
N GLY A 76 8.86 4.89 -3.47
CA GLY A 76 9.48 5.19 -4.77
C GLY A 76 8.68 4.74 -6.00
N GLU A 77 7.48 4.18 -5.85
CA GLU A 77 6.77 3.54 -6.99
C GLU A 77 5.64 4.40 -7.60
N MET A 78 5.01 5.31 -6.84
CA MET A 78 3.95 6.22 -7.31
C MET A 78 4.46 7.57 -7.86
N ALA A 79 5.73 7.68 -8.25
CA ALA A 79 6.33 8.91 -8.77
C ALA A 79 6.21 9.04 -10.30
#